data_AF-A0A367JEY5-F1
#
_entry.id   AF-A0A367JEY5-F1
#
_cell.length_a   1.000
_cell.length_b   1.000
_cell.length_c   1.000
_cell.angle_alpha   90.00
_cell.angle_beta   90.00
_cell.angle_gamma   90.00
#
_symmetry.space_group_name_H-M   'P 1'
#
loop_
_entity.id
_entity.type
_entity.pdbx_description
1 polymer ?
#
loop_
_entity_poly.entity_id
_entity_poly.type
_entity_poly.pdbx_seq_one_letter_code
_entity_poly.pdbx_strand_id
1 'polypeptide(L)'
;MVSNGNMDPYFYTSSYSPTQYHRGPPVLPHVANLLPHQKLAQSFLIPDNLNDQLLKRHDISIQTKSGKHMEQNEEIDAEIETGLPEEVHVYHSLCPLEDKPGQFFGHPSWIYKVIRFRLVNEHTMTMVNKWKKIKHANIVSIKESFTTRAFGDSSLIFIYDYHPSSITLYEAYFTPQAQALLHARLQVAGGNALPVPETTLWSFMTQIASALKTIHAAGLSARTIDPTKILMTSKNRLRMSGCGILDVLQYDTTQQKTAFYQQEDFLNFGKLVISLACNSLQSFMSLPQSFEYITQFYSIELKNVVFYLLSKPCASKSIDKVIRMMSSHILHEVDSTQYYADTLESNLSLELENSRLVRLLSKLGFINERPEFSEDPSWSETGDKYMIKLFREFLFHQVNEVGVPVVDMGHVISCLNKLDAGVDEKILLTSRDDQTSIIMSYKEIKASINSAFNDIYNKK
;
A
#
# COMPACT_ATOMS: atom_id res chain seq x y z
N MET A 1 49.77 7.23 7.78
CA MET A 1 49.26 7.45 6.41
C MET A 1 47.95 6.69 6.29
N VAL A 2 46.84 7.36 6.55
CA VAL A 2 45.50 6.82 6.34
C VAL A 2 44.97 7.53 5.10
N SER A 3 44.71 6.75 4.05
CA SER A 3 44.22 7.26 2.77
C SER A 3 42.79 7.78 2.93
N ASN A 4 42.62 9.08 2.74
CA ASN A 4 41.31 9.69 2.46
C ASN A 4 40.74 9.07 1.19
N GLY A 5 39.76 8.18 1.34
CA GLY A 5 38.88 7.78 0.24
C GLY A 5 37.91 8.93 -0.02
N ASN A 6 38.05 9.58 -1.17
CA ASN A 6 37.02 10.45 -1.74
C ASN A 6 35.72 9.64 -1.85
N MET A 7 34.76 9.91 -0.97
CA MET A 7 33.36 9.53 -1.20
C MET A 7 32.81 10.41 -2.32
N ASP A 8 32.43 9.78 -3.42
CA ASP A 8 31.74 10.44 -4.54
C ASP A 8 30.39 10.97 -4.03
N PRO A 9 30.08 12.28 -4.14
CA PRO A 9 28.87 12.87 -3.56
C PRO A 9 27.55 12.38 -4.19
N TYR A 10 27.63 11.52 -5.22
CA TYR A 10 26.49 10.97 -5.94
C TYR A 10 26.10 9.55 -5.53
N PHE A 11 26.86 8.90 -4.63
CA PHE A 11 26.56 7.55 -4.15
C PHE A 11 26.37 7.54 -2.63
N TYR A 12 25.11 7.63 -2.20
CA TYR A 12 24.73 7.27 -0.83
C TYR A 12 24.61 5.75 -0.73
N THR A 13 25.50 5.10 0.01
CA THR A 13 25.26 3.76 0.54
C THR A 13 24.21 3.90 1.65
N SER A 14 22.98 3.49 1.38
CA SER A 14 21.90 3.56 2.36
C SER A 14 22.08 2.47 3.43
N SER A 15 22.78 2.80 4.52
CA SER A 15 22.59 2.09 5.79
C SER A 15 21.21 2.45 6.33
N TYR A 16 20.18 1.69 5.94
CA TYR A 16 18.81 1.90 6.41
C TYR A 16 18.70 1.45 7.87
N SER A 17 18.75 2.41 8.79
CA SER A 17 18.20 2.24 10.13
C SER A 17 16.67 2.24 10.01
N PRO A 18 15.93 1.35 10.71
CA PRO A 18 14.49 1.47 10.79
C PRO A 18 14.14 2.82 11.44
N THR A 19 13.68 3.75 10.62
CA THR A 19 13.07 4.99 11.06
C THR A 19 11.87 4.63 11.93
N GLN A 20 11.90 5.00 13.22
CA GLN A 20 10.80 4.80 14.16
C GLN A 20 9.60 5.70 13.79
N TYR A 21 8.96 5.43 12.66
CA TYR A 21 7.73 6.09 12.22
C TYR A 21 6.52 5.75 13.12
N HIS A 22 6.68 4.80 14.07
CA HIS A 22 5.70 4.43 15.10
C HIS A 22 5.23 5.59 15.99
N ARG A 23 5.86 6.77 15.90
CA ARG A 23 5.27 8.02 16.36
C ARG A 23 4.80 8.81 15.14
N GLY A 24 3.66 8.40 14.58
CA GLY A 24 2.85 9.32 13.78
C GLY A 24 2.69 10.64 14.57
N PRO A 25 2.53 11.80 13.90
CA PRO A 25 2.28 13.05 14.60
C PRO A 25 1.14 12.83 15.63
N PRO A 26 1.27 13.32 16.88
CA PRO A 26 0.26 13.08 17.89
C PRO A 26 -1.09 13.52 17.35
N VAL A 27 -2.11 12.66 17.50
CA VAL A 27 -3.49 12.99 17.11
C VAL A 27 -3.88 14.25 17.88
N LEU A 28 -3.94 15.37 17.16
CA LEU A 28 -4.35 16.64 17.75
C LEU A 28 -5.80 16.51 18.22
N PRO A 29 -6.18 17.18 19.32
CA PRO A 29 -7.55 17.12 19.82
C PRO A 29 -8.53 17.54 18.72
N HIS A 30 -9.60 16.76 18.55
CA HIS A 30 -10.63 17.04 17.56
C HIS A 30 -11.24 18.43 17.83
N VAL A 31 -10.96 19.39 16.95
CA VAL A 31 -11.58 20.71 17.00
C VAL A 31 -12.90 20.66 16.25
N ALA A 32 -14.02 20.68 16.98
CA ALA A 32 -15.35 20.78 16.40
C ALA A 32 -15.72 22.24 16.11
N ASN A 33 -16.71 22.45 15.24
CA ASN A 33 -17.33 23.75 14.95
C ASN A 33 -16.41 24.81 14.30
N LEU A 34 -15.54 24.38 13.39
CA LEU A 34 -14.79 25.31 12.54
C LEU A 34 -15.72 26.00 11.54
N LEU A 35 -15.52 27.30 11.34
CA LEU A 35 -16.17 28.05 10.27
C LEU A 35 -15.63 27.57 8.90
N PRO A 36 -16.37 27.72 7.79
CA PRO A 36 -15.94 27.19 6.47
C PRO A 36 -14.58 27.68 5.96
N HIS A 37 -14.12 28.86 6.42
CA HIS A 37 -12.82 29.42 6.07
C HIS A 37 -11.68 28.97 7.01
N GLN A 38 -12.02 28.38 8.16
CA GLN A 38 -11.05 27.91 9.14
C GLN A 38 -10.62 26.49 8.79
N LYS A 39 -9.31 26.30 8.69
CA LYS A 39 -8.70 25.02 8.36
C LYS A 39 -7.69 24.63 9.42
N LEU A 40 -7.69 23.36 9.79
CA LEU A 40 -6.61 22.79 10.62
C LEU A 40 -5.36 22.59 9.76
N ALA A 41 -4.18 22.67 10.37
CA ALA A 41 -2.93 22.38 9.69
C ALA A 41 -2.91 20.97 9.05
N GLN A 42 -3.57 20.00 9.68
CA GLN A 42 -3.73 18.63 9.15
C GLN A 42 -4.52 18.58 7.84
N SER A 43 -5.37 19.56 7.53
CA SER A 43 -6.16 19.57 6.29
C SER A 43 -5.33 19.80 5.01
N PHE A 44 -4.07 20.19 5.16
CA PHE A 44 -3.11 20.34 4.06
C PHE A 44 -2.26 19.07 3.84
N LEU A 45 -2.48 18.04 4.64
CA LEU A 45 -1.77 16.76 4.59
C LEU A 45 -2.75 15.65 4.19
N ILE A 46 -2.20 14.52 3.78
CA ILE A 46 -3.01 13.31 3.59
C ILE A 46 -3.67 12.87 4.91
N PRO A 47 -4.85 12.21 4.87
CA PRO A 47 -5.54 11.74 6.07
C PRO A 47 -4.69 10.78 6.92
N ASP A 48 -4.75 10.92 8.25
CA ASP A 48 -3.94 10.14 9.20
C ASP A 48 -4.05 8.62 8.97
N ASN A 49 -5.26 8.10 8.75
CA ASN A 49 -5.46 6.67 8.48
C ASN A 49 -4.73 6.20 7.21
N LEU A 50 -4.71 7.02 6.15
CA LEU A 50 -3.96 6.68 4.94
C LEU A 50 -2.46 6.75 5.20
N ASN A 51 -2.00 7.79 5.92
CA ASN A 51 -0.61 7.96 6.30
C ASN A 51 -0.09 6.76 7.12
N ASP A 52 -0.80 6.37 8.18
CA ASP A 52 -0.46 5.23 9.03
C ASP A 52 -0.40 3.92 8.24
N GLN A 53 -1.35 3.72 7.31
CA GLN A 53 -1.34 2.54 6.43
C GLN A 53 -0.14 2.52 5.49
N LEU A 54 0.26 3.68 4.94
CA LEU A 54 1.40 3.80 4.04
C LEU A 54 2.73 3.60 4.79
N LEU A 55 2.88 4.22 5.96
CA LEU A 55 4.06 4.05 6.82
C LEU A 55 4.21 2.59 7.26
N LYS A 56 3.14 1.97 7.79
CA LYS A 56 3.16 0.55 8.16
C LYS A 56 3.55 -0.35 6.98
N ARG A 57 3.01 -0.10 5.79
CA ARG A 57 3.38 -0.85 4.57
C ARG A 57 4.83 -0.63 4.17
N HIS A 58 5.33 0.60 4.28
CA HIS A 58 6.71 0.94 3.99
C HIS A 58 7.66 0.20 4.94
N ASP A 59 7.41 0.29 6.24
CA ASP A 59 8.22 -0.35 7.29
C ASP A 59 8.30 -1.87 7.08
N ILE A 60 7.16 -2.52 6.85
CA ILE A 60 7.09 -3.95 6.54
C ILE A 60 7.83 -4.29 5.23
N SER A 61 7.81 -3.40 4.24
CA SER A 61 8.52 -3.60 2.97
C SER A 61 10.03 -3.55 3.13
N ILE A 62 10.55 -2.64 3.95
CA ILE A 62 11.98 -2.47 4.19
C ILE A 62 12.53 -3.40 5.27
N GLN A 63 11.69 -4.00 6.12
CA GLN A 63 12.12 -4.85 7.24
C GLN A 63 12.99 -6.04 6.79
N THR A 64 14.28 -6.01 7.08
CA THR A 64 15.22 -7.12 6.82
C THR A 64 15.44 -7.98 8.06
N LYS A 65 16.18 -9.08 7.91
CA LYS A 65 16.59 -10.04 8.98
C LYS A 65 16.87 -9.36 10.33
N SER A 66 17.69 -8.30 10.34
CA SER A 66 18.12 -7.59 11.56
C SER A 66 17.05 -6.70 12.22
N GLY A 67 15.94 -6.40 11.55
CA GLY A 67 14.93 -5.44 12.01
C GLY A 67 13.80 -6.04 12.86
N LYS A 68 13.54 -7.35 12.78
CA LYS A 68 12.53 -8.02 13.64
C LYS A 68 12.99 -8.12 15.10
N HIS A 69 14.29 -8.30 15.35
CA HIS A 69 14.86 -8.45 16.70
C HIS A 69 14.84 -7.19 17.57
N MET A 70 14.74 -5.98 16.99
CA MET A 70 14.73 -4.76 17.81
C MET A 70 13.37 -4.47 18.45
N GLU A 71 12.28 -5.10 17.97
CA GLU A 71 10.92 -4.86 18.49
C GLU A 71 10.44 -5.92 19.48
N GLN A 72 11.03 -7.12 19.47
CA GLN A 72 10.66 -8.23 20.36
C GLN A 72 11.87 -8.67 21.17
N ASN A 73 11.94 -8.23 22.44
CA ASN A 73 12.86 -8.76 23.45
C ASN A 73 12.44 -10.20 23.85
N GLU A 74 12.44 -11.14 22.90
CA GLU A 74 12.15 -12.55 23.17
C GLU A 74 13.33 -13.40 22.68
N GLU A 75 14.07 -13.98 23.63
CA GLU A 75 15.23 -14.86 23.41
C GLU A 75 14.87 -16.23 22.77
N ILE A 76 13.65 -16.41 22.25
CA ILE A 76 13.08 -17.73 21.95
C ILE A 76 13.19 -18.14 20.46
N ASP A 77 13.41 -17.21 19.52
CA ASP A 77 13.32 -17.52 18.07
C ASP A 77 14.66 -17.75 17.34
N ALA A 78 15.78 -17.82 18.07
CA ALA A 78 17.13 -18.01 17.48
C ALA A 78 17.32 -19.38 16.77
N GLU A 79 16.48 -20.39 17.05
CA GLU A 79 16.62 -21.72 16.45
C GLU A 79 16.01 -21.84 15.03
N ILE A 80 15.01 -21.03 14.67
CA ILE A 80 14.49 -20.99 13.28
C ILE A 80 15.47 -20.24 12.36
N GLU A 81 16.31 -19.37 12.94
CA GLU A 81 17.11 -18.36 12.22
C GLU A 81 18.54 -18.78 11.90
N THR A 82 19.14 -19.70 12.68
CA THR A 82 20.53 -20.15 12.49
C THR A 82 20.75 -21.04 11.26
N GLY A 83 19.68 -21.39 10.52
CA GLY A 83 19.73 -22.29 9.35
C GLY A 83 19.32 -21.70 8.00
N LEU A 84 18.93 -20.41 7.93
CA LEU A 84 18.49 -19.83 6.66
C LEU A 84 19.69 -19.47 5.75
N PRO A 85 19.67 -19.85 4.46
CA PRO A 85 20.72 -19.46 3.53
C PRO A 85 20.82 -17.93 3.38
N GLU A 86 22.04 -17.43 3.18
CA GLU A 86 22.29 -16.02 2.87
C GLU A 86 21.65 -15.64 1.53
N GLU A 87 21.83 -16.52 0.55
CA GLU A 87 21.35 -16.38 -0.81
C GLU A 87 20.70 -17.66 -1.32
N VAL A 88 19.62 -17.51 -2.08
CA VAL A 88 18.97 -18.59 -2.82
C VAL A 88 18.84 -18.13 -4.25
N HIS A 89 19.64 -18.70 -5.15
CA HIS A 89 19.70 -18.28 -6.55
C HIS A 89 20.09 -16.79 -6.67
N VAL A 90 19.25 -15.93 -7.29
CA VAL A 90 19.46 -14.47 -7.39
C VAL A 90 18.75 -13.67 -6.29
N TYR A 91 18.36 -14.32 -5.20
CA TYR A 91 17.63 -13.73 -4.08
C TYR A 91 18.45 -13.74 -2.80
N HIS A 92 18.39 -12.65 -2.05
CA HIS A 92 18.99 -12.53 -0.73
C HIS A 92 18.00 -11.93 0.28
N SER A 93 18.46 -11.73 1.52
CA SER A 93 17.69 -11.12 2.61
C SER A 93 16.36 -11.81 2.88
N LEU A 94 16.35 -13.14 2.85
CA LEU A 94 15.19 -13.95 3.21
C LEU A 94 14.68 -13.55 4.59
N CYS A 95 13.41 -13.15 4.66
CA CYS A 95 12.72 -12.77 5.88
C CYS A 95 11.44 -13.61 5.99
N PRO A 96 11.33 -14.52 6.99
CA PRO A 96 10.13 -15.33 7.19
C PRO A 96 8.90 -14.44 7.41
N LEU A 97 7.81 -14.76 6.72
CA LEU A 97 6.51 -14.09 6.86
C LEU A 97 5.54 -14.84 7.77
N GLU A 98 5.87 -16.08 8.13
CA GLU A 98 5.10 -16.95 9.01
C GLU A 98 6.01 -17.44 10.13
N ASP A 99 5.48 -17.58 11.34
CA ASP A 99 6.25 -18.05 12.50
C ASP A 99 6.43 -19.57 12.51
N LYS A 100 5.57 -20.29 11.78
CA LYS A 100 5.54 -21.75 11.71
C LYS A 100 5.32 -22.20 10.27
N PRO A 101 5.85 -23.37 9.88
CA PRO A 101 5.60 -23.90 8.55
C PRO A 101 4.11 -24.20 8.38
N GLY A 102 3.53 -23.66 7.32
CA GLY A 102 2.23 -24.11 6.82
C GLY A 102 2.31 -25.51 6.20
N GLN A 103 1.15 -25.99 5.74
CA GLN A 103 1.08 -27.16 4.88
C GLN A 103 0.47 -26.76 3.53
N PHE A 104 1.13 -27.16 2.45
CA PHE A 104 0.61 -27.04 1.10
C PHE A 104 0.66 -28.39 0.41
N PHE A 105 -0.52 -28.95 0.12
CA PHE A 105 -0.65 -30.20 -0.62
C PHE A 105 0.14 -31.38 -0.01
N GLY A 106 0.16 -31.50 1.32
CA GLY A 106 0.88 -32.55 2.03
C GLY A 106 2.37 -32.30 2.24
N HIS A 107 2.90 -31.18 1.76
CA HIS A 107 4.27 -30.74 1.99
C HIS A 107 4.32 -29.58 2.99
N PRO A 108 5.32 -29.53 3.90
CA PRO A 108 5.62 -28.32 4.66
C PRO A 108 5.90 -27.16 3.69
N SER A 109 5.31 -25.99 3.96
CA SER A 109 5.50 -24.80 3.14
C SER A 109 5.87 -23.61 4.00
N TRP A 110 6.88 -22.86 3.59
CA TRP A 110 7.28 -21.60 4.20
C TRP A 110 7.10 -20.45 3.22
N ILE A 111 6.79 -19.27 3.75
CA ILE A 111 6.69 -18.04 2.97
C ILE A 111 7.78 -17.07 3.45
N TYR A 112 8.59 -16.59 2.50
CA TYR A 112 9.65 -15.62 2.76
C TYR A 112 9.47 -14.37 1.90
N LYS A 113 9.75 -13.20 2.46
CA LYS A 113 10.08 -12.00 1.69
C LYS A 113 11.54 -12.06 1.27
N VAL A 114 11.83 -11.71 0.03
CA VAL A 114 13.17 -11.74 -0.56
C VAL A 114 13.45 -10.49 -1.40
N ILE A 115 14.73 -10.15 -1.56
CA ILE A 115 15.19 -9.07 -2.43
C ILE A 115 15.97 -9.68 -3.59
N ARG A 116 15.70 -9.20 -4.81
CA ARG A 116 16.40 -9.62 -6.03
C ARG A 116 17.53 -8.63 -6.34
N PHE A 117 18.75 -9.13 -6.53
CA PHE A 117 19.93 -8.28 -6.76
C PHE A 117 20.53 -8.35 -8.18
N ARG A 118 20.11 -9.31 -9.02
CA ARG A 118 20.57 -9.42 -10.41
C ARG A 118 19.46 -9.82 -11.40
N LEU A 119 19.52 -9.24 -12.60
CA LEU A 119 18.79 -9.68 -13.80
C LEU A 119 19.73 -10.58 -14.62
N VAL A 120 19.74 -11.87 -14.34
CA VAL A 120 20.39 -12.85 -15.20
C VAL A 120 19.31 -13.55 -16.04
N ASN A 121 19.61 -13.83 -17.30
CA ASN A 121 18.72 -14.55 -18.21
C ASN A 121 18.80 -16.04 -17.87
N GLU A 122 17.80 -16.57 -17.15
CA GLU A 122 17.93 -17.83 -16.42
C GLU A 122 16.96 -18.93 -16.86
N HIS A 123 17.39 -20.18 -16.62
CA HIS A 123 16.67 -21.43 -16.85
C HIS A 123 15.49 -21.59 -15.86
N THR A 124 14.47 -20.76 -15.98
CA THR A 124 13.22 -20.93 -15.23
C THR A 124 12.45 -22.16 -15.72
N MET A 125 11.78 -22.89 -14.82
CA MET A 125 10.93 -24.02 -15.23
C MET A 125 9.92 -23.56 -16.28
N THR A 126 9.85 -24.26 -17.41
CA THR A 126 8.95 -23.89 -18.51
C THR A 126 7.47 -24.01 -18.14
N MET A 127 7.16 -24.78 -17.10
CA MET A 127 5.81 -25.05 -16.61
C MET A 127 5.09 -23.78 -16.12
N VAL A 128 5.81 -22.80 -15.57
CA VAL A 128 5.20 -21.53 -15.12
C VAL A 128 5.05 -20.49 -16.22
N ASN A 129 5.57 -20.75 -17.44
CA ASN A 129 5.53 -19.76 -18.53
C ASN A 129 4.12 -19.39 -18.97
N LYS A 130 3.14 -20.30 -18.86
CA LYS A 130 1.73 -19.96 -19.09
C LYS A 130 1.23 -18.94 -18.06
N TRP A 131 1.55 -19.16 -16.79
CA TRP A 131 1.16 -18.26 -15.69
C TRP A 131 1.88 -16.91 -15.71
N LYS A 132 3.13 -16.85 -16.17
CA LYS A 132 3.86 -15.57 -16.35
C LYS A 132 3.18 -14.62 -17.35
N LYS A 133 2.36 -15.15 -18.27
CA LYS A 133 1.58 -14.35 -19.23
C LYS A 133 0.31 -13.77 -18.60
N ILE A 134 -0.16 -14.33 -17.49
CA ILE A 134 -1.35 -13.86 -16.78
C ILE A 134 -0.98 -12.61 -15.97
N LYS A 135 -1.56 -11.47 -16.36
CA LYS A 135 -1.49 -10.22 -15.60
C LYS A 135 -2.91 -9.79 -15.25
N HIS A 136 -3.24 -9.78 -13.97
CA HIS A 136 -4.58 -9.44 -13.50
C HIS A 136 -4.52 -8.81 -12.11
N ALA A 137 -5.38 -7.82 -11.83
CA ALA A 137 -5.37 -7.07 -10.57
C ALA A 137 -5.60 -7.96 -9.33
N ASN A 138 -6.41 -9.01 -9.49
CA ASN A 138 -6.82 -9.95 -8.44
C ASN A 138 -6.04 -11.28 -8.46
N ILE A 139 -4.88 -11.36 -9.13
CA ILE A 139 -4.01 -12.55 -9.11
C ILE A 139 -2.61 -12.09 -8.69
N VAL A 140 -2.04 -12.73 -7.66
CA VAL A 140 -0.64 -12.49 -7.31
C VAL A 140 0.22 -13.11 -8.42
N SER A 141 0.97 -12.28 -9.14
CA SER A 141 1.69 -12.73 -10.33
C SER A 141 2.90 -13.58 -9.96
N ILE A 142 2.98 -14.78 -10.51
CA ILE A 142 4.17 -15.62 -10.44
C ILE A 142 5.25 -15.05 -11.37
N LYS A 143 6.49 -14.97 -10.87
CA LYS A 143 7.66 -14.48 -11.62
C LYS A 143 8.50 -15.62 -12.15
N GLU A 144 8.72 -16.63 -11.32
CA GLU A 144 9.57 -17.77 -11.62
C GLU A 144 9.34 -18.93 -10.65
N SER A 145 9.85 -20.09 -11.04
CA SER A 145 9.97 -21.25 -10.16
C SER A 145 11.23 -22.02 -10.50
N PHE A 146 11.87 -22.58 -9.47
CA PHE A 146 13.11 -23.35 -9.59
C PHE A 146 13.26 -24.29 -8.39
N THR A 147 14.13 -25.30 -8.53
CA THR A 147 14.52 -26.18 -7.43
C THR A 147 15.84 -25.73 -6.84
N THR A 148 16.03 -25.94 -5.53
CA THR A 148 17.28 -25.59 -4.85
C THR A 148 17.62 -26.62 -3.77
N ARG A 149 18.88 -26.63 -3.36
CA ARG A 149 19.37 -27.33 -2.17
C ARG A 149 19.94 -26.41 -1.09
N ALA A 150 19.76 -25.10 -1.25
CA ALA A 150 20.30 -24.09 -0.35
C ALA A 150 19.74 -24.18 1.09
N PHE A 151 18.55 -24.74 1.28
CA PHE A 151 17.93 -24.95 2.60
C PHE A 151 18.37 -26.26 3.27
N GLY A 152 19.33 -26.99 2.69
CA GLY A 152 19.78 -28.29 3.20
C GLY A 152 18.92 -29.49 2.79
N ASP A 153 17.80 -29.26 2.11
CA ASP A 153 16.91 -30.28 1.55
C ASP A 153 16.66 -30.06 0.05
N SER A 154 15.81 -30.87 -0.60
CA SER A 154 15.41 -30.61 -1.99
C SER A 154 14.12 -29.79 -2.01
N SER A 155 14.25 -28.47 -2.07
CA SER A 155 13.13 -27.54 -2.00
C SER A 155 12.71 -27.05 -3.40
N LEU A 156 11.41 -26.84 -3.59
CA LEU A 156 10.82 -26.21 -4.77
C LEU A 156 10.36 -24.80 -4.42
N ILE A 157 10.90 -23.81 -5.13
CA ILE A 157 10.68 -22.39 -4.85
C ILE A 157 9.79 -21.79 -5.92
N PHE A 158 8.80 -21.00 -5.48
CA PHE A 158 7.94 -20.20 -6.34
C PHE A 158 8.05 -18.74 -5.93
N ILE A 159 8.36 -17.87 -6.88
CA ILE A 159 8.52 -16.43 -6.63
C ILE A 159 7.28 -15.71 -7.11
N TYR A 160 6.70 -14.90 -6.23
CA TYR A 160 5.50 -14.11 -6.47
C TYR A 160 5.76 -12.62 -6.23
N ASP A 161 4.89 -11.77 -6.77
CA ASP A 161 4.84 -10.36 -6.36
C ASP A 161 4.57 -10.24 -4.86
N TYR A 162 5.41 -9.46 -4.17
CA TYR A 162 5.22 -9.18 -2.76
C TYR A 162 4.18 -8.08 -2.55
N HIS A 163 3.26 -8.31 -1.61
CA HIS A 163 2.23 -7.35 -1.23
C HIS A 163 2.30 -7.11 0.30
N PRO A 164 2.93 -6.02 0.75
CA PRO A 164 3.16 -5.77 2.17
C PRO A 164 1.84 -5.61 2.93
N SER A 165 1.85 -6.01 4.20
CA SER A 165 0.69 -5.95 5.10
C SER A 165 -0.55 -6.71 4.59
N SER A 166 -0.38 -7.66 3.68
CA SER A 166 -1.49 -8.53 3.25
C SER A 166 -1.82 -9.51 4.35
N ILE A 167 -3.12 -9.74 4.55
CA ILE A 167 -3.63 -10.80 5.42
C ILE A 167 -4.47 -11.76 4.58
N THR A 168 -4.59 -13.01 4.99
CA THR A 168 -5.49 -13.96 4.33
C THR A 168 -6.96 -13.65 4.66
N LEU A 169 -7.91 -14.08 3.82
CA LEU A 169 -9.33 -14.04 4.19
C LEU A 169 -9.62 -14.86 5.45
N TYR A 170 -8.83 -15.93 5.68
CA TYR A 170 -8.85 -16.68 6.93
C TYR A 170 -8.53 -15.79 8.14
N GLU A 171 -7.43 -15.06 8.08
CA GLU A 171 -7.02 -14.12 9.13
C GLU A 171 -8.05 -13.03 9.36
N ALA A 172 -8.62 -12.49 8.28
CA ALA A 172 -9.59 -11.40 8.34
C ALA A 172 -10.95 -11.79 8.96
N TYR A 173 -11.40 -13.04 8.82
CA TYR A 173 -12.77 -13.44 9.16
C TYR A 173 -12.91 -14.67 10.07
N PHE A 174 -11.90 -15.53 10.19
CA PHE A 174 -12.04 -16.85 10.80
C PHE A 174 -11.06 -17.15 11.94
N THR A 175 -10.07 -16.28 12.18
CA THR A 175 -9.22 -16.40 13.37
C THR A 175 -10.01 -16.08 14.64
N PRO A 176 -9.61 -16.62 15.81
CA PRO A 176 -10.26 -16.28 17.09
C PRO A 176 -10.31 -14.77 17.34
N GLN A 177 -9.27 -14.04 16.93
CA GLN A 177 -9.21 -12.59 17.07
C GLN A 177 -10.19 -11.87 16.13
N ALA A 178 -10.27 -12.28 14.86
CA ALA A 178 -11.27 -11.75 13.94
C ALA A 178 -12.71 -12.02 14.42
N GLN A 179 -12.96 -13.21 14.95
CA GLN A 179 -14.25 -13.60 15.51
C GLN A 179 -14.62 -12.75 16.74
N ALA A 180 -13.67 -12.50 17.65
CA ALA A 180 -13.89 -11.62 18.80
C ALA A 180 -14.24 -10.18 18.37
N LEU A 181 -13.51 -9.62 17.41
CA LEU A 181 -13.79 -8.30 16.85
C LEU A 181 -15.15 -8.22 16.18
N LEU A 182 -15.51 -9.26 15.42
CA LEU A 182 -16.82 -9.36 14.79
C LEU A 182 -17.93 -9.41 15.84
N HIS A 183 -17.81 -10.26 16.85
CA HIS A 183 -18.78 -10.34 17.95
C HIS A 183 -18.97 -8.99 18.64
N ALA A 184 -17.88 -8.27 18.95
CA ALA A 184 -17.96 -6.93 19.53
C ALA A 184 -18.72 -5.95 18.63
N ARG A 185 -18.47 -5.98 17.31
CA ARG A 185 -19.18 -5.15 16.33
C ARG A 185 -20.67 -5.48 16.26
N LEU A 186 -21.02 -6.77 16.26
CA LEU A 186 -22.42 -7.22 16.20
C LEU A 186 -23.22 -6.83 17.45
N GLN A 187 -22.58 -6.83 18.62
CA GLN A 187 -23.18 -6.36 19.87
C GLN A 187 -23.52 -4.86 19.81
N VAL A 188 -22.60 -4.02 19.32
CA VAL A 188 -22.83 -2.58 19.16
C VAL A 188 -23.93 -2.28 18.13
N ALA A 189 -24.00 -3.08 17.06
CA ALA A 189 -24.98 -2.90 15.99
C ALA A 189 -26.37 -3.50 16.28
N GLY A 190 -26.62 -3.97 17.50
CA GLY A 190 -27.96 -4.42 17.93
C GLY A 190 -28.42 -5.75 17.32
N GLY A 191 -27.51 -6.70 17.06
CA GLY A 191 -27.84 -8.08 16.66
C GLY A 191 -28.35 -8.27 15.22
N ASN A 192 -28.71 -7.19 14.51
CA ASN A 192 -29.19 -7.23 13.13
C ASN A 192 -28.08 -7.09 12.07
N ALA A 193 -26.84 -6.87 12.50
CA ALA A 193 -25.72 -6.75 11.56
C ALA A 193 -25.28 -8.13 11.04
N LEU A 194 -24.96 -8.19 9.74
CA LEU A 194 -24.44 -9.40 9.12
C LEU A 194 -22.94 -9.57 9.44
N PRO A 195 -22.46 -10.81 9.58
CA PRO A 195 -21.03 -11.12 9.70
C PRO A 195 -20.21 -10.49 8.56
N VAL A 196 -20.66 -10.68 7.33
CA VAL A 196 -20.12 -10.03 6.15
C VAL A 196 -21.27 -9.34 5.42
N PRO A 197 -21.24 -8.00 5.29
CA PRO A 197 -22.26 -7.28 4.53
C PRO A 197 -22.36 -7.81 3.10
N GLU A 198 -23.58 -7.93 2.58
CA GLU A 198 -23.81 -8.48 1.24
C GLU A 198 -23.06 -7.70 0.15
N THR A 199 -22.96 -6.38 0.26
CA THR A 199 -22.17 -5.54 -0.66
C THR A 199 -20.68 -5.93 -0.69
N THR A 200 -20.13 -6.34 0.46
CA THR A 200 -18.75 -6.81 0.56
C THR A 200 -18.60 -8.20 -0.07
N LEU A 201 -19.58 -9.10 0.12
CA LEU A 201 -19.59 -10.40 -0.56
C LEU A 201 -19.64 -10.24 -2.08
N TRP A 202 -20.49 -9.36 -2.60
CA TRP A 202 -20.57 -9.10 -4.04
C TRP A 202 -19.27 -8.54 -4.61
N SER A 203 -18.60 -7.64 -3.89
CA SER A 203 -17.28 -7.13 -4.25
C SER A 203 -16.25 -8.27 -4.33
N PHE A 204 -16.17 -9.12 -3.30
CA PHE A 204 -15.29 -10.29 -3.27
C PHE A 204 -15.56 -11.24 -4.42
N MET A 205 -16.83 -11.57 -4.65
CA MET A 205 -17.24 -12.46 -5.73
C MET A 205 -16.89 -11.88 -7.10
N THR A 206 -17.07 -10.58 -7.31
CA THR A 206 -16.76 -9.90 -8.59
C THR A 206 -15.27 -9.97 -8.89
N GLN A 207 -14.42 -9.70 -7.89
CA GLN A 207 -12.97 -9.78 -8.01
C GLN A 207 -12.47 -11.20 -8.29
N ILE A 208 -13.02 -12.21 -7.61
CA ILE A 208 -12.69 -13.63 -7.85
C ILE A 208 -13.18 -14.06 -9.23
N ALA A 209 -14.39 -13.69 -9.63
CA ALA A 209 -14.94 -14.03 -10.94
C ALA A 209 -14.12 -13.40 -12.08
N SER A 210 -13.64 -12.17 -11.92
CA SER A 210 -12.74 -11.51 -12.86
C SER A 210 -11.41 -12.27 -13.01
N ALA A 211 -10.83 -12.72 -11.90
CA ALA A 211 -9.61 -13.55 -11.91
C ALA A 211 -9.87 -14.89 -12.62
N LEU A 212 -10.93 -15.60 -12.26
CA LEU A 212 -11.29 -16.88 -12.89
C LEU A 212 -11.55 -16.75 -14.38
N LYS A 213 -12.18 -15.66 -14.84
CA LYS A 213 -12.38 -15.41 -16.27
C LYS A 213 -11.06 -15.38 -17.01
N THR A 214 -10.07 -14.66 -16.47
CA THR A 214 -8.74 -14.54 -17.07
C THR A 214 -8.00 -15.89 -17.07
N ILE A 215 -8.06 -16.63 -15.96
CA ILE A 215 -7.42 -17.95 -15.82
C ILE A 215 -8.04 -18.97 -16.78
N HIS A 216 -9.37 -19.08 -16.79
CA HIS A 216 -10.09 -20.06 -17.63
C HIS A 216 -9.95 -19.75 -19.11
N ALA A 217 -9.96 -18.47 -19.51
CA ALA A 217 -9.72 -18.05 -20.90
C ALA A 217 -8.31 -18.40 -21.40
N ALA A 218 -7.33 -18.53 -20.51
CA ALA A 218 -5.99 -18.99 -20.84
C ALA A 218 -5.84 -20.52 -20.86
N GLY A 219 -6.93 -21.27 -20.65
CA GLY A 219 -6.89 -22.73 -20.56
C GLY A 219 -6.18 -23.23 -19.31
N LEU A 220 -6.29 -22.49 -18.21
CA LEU A 220 -5.76 -22.83 -16.88
C LEU A 220 -6.91 -22.99 -15.87
N SER A 221 -6.59 -23.46 -14.67
CA SER A 221 -7.49 -23.51 -13.51
C SER A 221 -6.80 -22.92 -12.28
N ALA A 222 -7.57 -22.33 -11.36
CA ALA A 222 -7.00 -21.61 -10.22
C ALA A 222 -6.54 -22.55 -9.10
N ARG A 223 -7.36 -23.57 -8.78
CA ARG A 223 -7.09 -24.68 -7.84
C ARG A 223 -6.82 -24.32 -6.38
N THR A 224 -6.54 -23.06 -6.06
CA THR A 224 -6.23 -22.54 -4.70
C THR A 224 -7.29 -21.54 -4.21
N ILE A 225 -8.58 -21.90 -4.37
CA ILE A 225 -9.71 -21.06 -3.95
C ILE A 225 -10.15 -21.47 -2.54
N ASP A 226 -9.50 -20.89 -1.54
CA ASP A 226 -9.84 -21.09 -0.13
C ASP A 226 -9.44 -19.86 0.71
N PRO A 227 -10.01 -19.69 1.93
CA PRO A 227 -9.73 -18.53 2.76
C PRO A 227 -8.25 -18.30 3.08
N THR A 228 -7.43 -19.34 3.12
CA THR A 228 -5.99 -19.24 3.46
C THR A 228 -5.12 -18.83 2.26
N LYS A 229 -5.63 -18.96 1.03
CA LYS A 229 -4.89 -18.65 -0.21
C LYS A 229 -5.41 -17.41 -0.94
N ILE A 230 -6.41 -16.73 -0.40
CA ILE A 230 -6.89 -15.44 -0.91
C ILE A 230 -6.43 -14.34 0.03
N LEU A 231 -5.64 -13.41 -0.50
CA LEU A 231 -5.05 -12.30 0.25
C LEU A 231 -5.93 -11.07 0.15
N MET A 232 -6.22 -10.44 1.29
CA MET A 232 -6.67 -9.07 1.40
C MET A 232 -5.44 -8.15 1.46
N THR A 233 -5.20 -7.42 0.38
CA THR A 233 -4.02 -6.53 0.24
C THR A 233 -4.31 -5.08 0.64
N SER A 234 -5.59 -4.73 0.68
CA SER A 234 -6.13 -3.48 1.19
C SER A 234 -7.58 -3.73 1.61
N LYS A 235 -8.25 -2.70 2.13
CA LYS A 235 -9.68 -2.77 2.43
C LYS A 235 -10.44 -3.23 1.18
N ASN A 236 -11.17 -4.34 1.33
CA ASN A 236 -11.96 -4.98 0.29
C ASN A 236 -11.22 -5.35 -1.01
N ARG A 237 -9.88 -5.46 -1.01
CA ARG A 237 -9.11 -5.76 -2.23
C ARG A 237 -8.43 -7.12 -2.18
N LEU A 238 -9.01 -8.07 -2.91
CA LEU A 238 -8.62 -9.48 -2.95
C LEU A 238 -7.61 -9.78 -4.04
N ARG A 239 -6.69 -10.71 -3.73
CA ARG A 239 -5.81 -11.36 -4.70
C ARG A 239 -5.69 -12.85 -4.42
N MET A 240 -5.85 -13.66 -5.46
CA MET A 240 -5.61 -15.10 -5.40
C MET A 240 -4.10 -15.36 -5.37
N SER A 241 -3.64 -16.10 -4.37
CA SER A 241 -2.24 -16.50 -4.21
C SER A 241 -2.06 -18.00 -4.46
N GLY A 242 -0.82 -18.42 -4.68
CA GLY A 242 -0.47 -19.84 -4.92
C GLY A 242 -0.97 -20.41 -6.24
N CYS A 243 -1.52 -19.58 -7.14
CA CYS A 243 -1.89 -20.02 -8.48
C CYS A 243 -0.66 -20.51 -9.25
N GLY A 244 -0.79 -21.65 -9.92
CA GLY A 244 0.28 -22.31 -10.66
C GLY A 244 1.16 -23.27 -9.87
N ILE A 245 1.10 -23.30 -8.53
CA ILE A 245 1.88 -24.27 -7.73
C ILE A 245 1.46 -25.70 -8.06
N LEU A 246 0.16 -25.98 -8.03
CA LEU A 246 -0.38 -27.31 -8.30
C LEU A 246 -0.17 -27.77 -9.75
N ASP A 247 -0.03 -26.84 -10.69
CA ASP A 247 0.25 -27.15 -12.09
C ASP A 247 1.69 -27.62 -12.29
N VAL A 248 2.61 -27.19 -11.43
CA VAL A 248 3.99 -27.70 -11.40
C VAL A 248 4.05 -29.03 -10.64
N LEU A 249 3.40 -29.11 -9.48
CA LEU A 249 3.41 -30.33 -8.66
C LEU A 249 2.67 -31.51 -9.31
N GLN A 250 1.64 -31.25 -10.12
CA GLN A 250 0.81 -32.27 -10.77
C GLN A 250 0.75 -32.07 -12.29
N TYR A 251 1.88 -31.78 -12.91
CA TYR A 251 1.97 -31.38 -14.32
C TYR A 251 1.21 -32.31 -15.28
N ASP A 252 1.48 -33.63 -15.24
CA ASP A 252 0.89 -34.60 -16.18
C ASP A 252 -0.64 -34.71 -16.01
N THR A 253 -1.11 -34.74 -14.78
CA THR A 253 -2.55 -34.82 -14.46
C THR A 253 -3.28 -33.52 -14.85
N THR A 254 -2.62 -32.37 -14.69
CA THR A 254 -3.22 -31.04 -14.92
C THR A 254 -3.59 -30.82 -16.38
N GLN A 255 -2.70 -31.20 -17.31
CA GLN A 255 -2.94 -31.02 -18.75
C GLN A 255 -4.13 -31.86 -19.24
N GLN A 256 -4.32 -33.05 -18.68
CA GLN A 256 -5.40 -33.96 -19.08
C GLN A 256 -6.75 -33.59 -18.45
N LYS A 257 -6.74 -32.95 -17.27
CA LYS A 257 -7.95 -32.69 -16.46
C LYS A 257 -8.27 -31.22 -16.27
N THR A 258 -7.80 -30.33 -17.15
CA THR A 258 -8.02 -28.88 -17.00
C THR A 258 -9.52 -28.54 -16.87
N ALA A 259 -10.37 -29.07 -17.76
CA ALA A 259 -11.82 -28.81 -17.70
C ALA A 259 -12.45 -29.31 -16.39
N PHE A 260 -11.97 -30.42 -15.85
CA PHE A 260 -12.40 -30.92 -14.54
C PHE A 260 -12.00 -29.97 -13.41
N TYR A 261 -10.74 -29.50 -13.40
CA TYR A 261 -10.27 -28.54 -12.39
C TYR A 261 -10.96 -27.18 -12.49
N GLN A 262 -11.36 -26.74 -13.68
CA GLN A 262 -12.19 -25.53 -13.85
C GLN A 262 -13.59 -25.71 -13.24
N GLN A 263 -14.15 -26.93 -13.26
CA GLN A 263 -15.41 -27.21 -12.55
C GLN A 263 -15.21 -27.27 -11.03
N GLU A 264 -14.08 -27.79 -10.56
CA GLU A 264 -13.70 -27.74 -9.14
C GLU A 264 -13.49 -26.30 -8.65
N ASP A 265 -12.95 -25.40 -9.48
CA ASP A 265 -12.85 -23.98 -9.15
C ASP A 265 -14.22 -23.38 -8.80
N PHE A 266 -15.27 -23.69 -9.57
CA PHE A 266 -16.62 -23.20 -9.24
C PHE A 266 -17.14 -23.76 -7.92
N LEU A 267 -16.87 -25.04 -7.64
CA LEU A 267 -17.27 -25.66 -6.38
C LEU A 267 -16.57 -24.99 -5.20
N ASN A 268 -15.26 -24.79 -5.28
CA ASN A 268 -14.47 -24.15 -4.24
C ASN A 268 -14.84 -22.68 -4.07
N PHE A 269 -15.15 -21.99 -5.16
CA PHE A 269 -15.70 -20.63 -5.12
C PHE A 269 -17.06 -20.59 -4.38
N GLY A 270 -17.97 -21.51 -4.68
CA GLY A 270 -19.24 -21.62 -3.95
C GLY A 270 -19.05 -21.90 -2.45
N LYS A 271 -18.14 -22.83 -2.09
CA LYS A 271 -17.81 -23.14 -0.70
C LYS A 271 -17.27 -21.92 0.04
N LEU A 272 -16.34 -21.18 -0.58
CA LEU A 272 -15.79 -19.94 -0.02
C LEU A 272 -16.89 -18.93 0.28
N VAL A 273 -17.81 -18.70 -0.66
CA VAL A 273 -18.90 -17.73 -0.48
C VAL A 273 -19.82 -18.16 0.67
N ILE A 274 -20.21 -19.44 0.76
CA ILE A 274 -21.01 -19.92 1.90
C ILE A 274 -20.24 -19.79 3.21
N SER A 275 -18.95 -20.12 3.25
CA SER A 275 -18.15 -19.98 4.47
C SER A 275 -18.09 -18.54 4.96
N LEU A 276 -17.98 -17.57 4.05
CA LEU A 276 -18.01 -16.15 4.41
C LEU A 276 -19.41 -15.70 4.84
N ALA A 277 -20.45 -16.05 4.07
CA ALA A 277 -21.83 -15.64 4.34
C ALA A 277 -22.34 -16.15 5.69
N CYS A 278 -22.06 -17.43 6.01
CA CYS A 278 -22.42 -18.07 7.27
C CYS A 278 -21.35 -17.92 8.36
N ASN A 279 -20.23 -17.25 8.06
CA ASN A 279 -19.07 -17.07 8.95
C ASN A 279 -18.60 -18.38 9.63
N SER A 280 -18.62 -19.49 8.88
CA SER A 280 -18.20 -20.81 9.36
C SER A 280 -17.48 -21.58 8.26
N LEU A 281 -16.29 -22.11 8.58
CA LEU A 281 -15.54 -22.95 7.65
C LEU A 281 -16.20 -24.31 7.40
N GLN A 282 -17.16 -24.74 8.22
CA GLN A 282 -17.85 -26.02 8.07
C GLN A 282 -19.24 -25.88 7.44
N SER A 283 -19.64 -24.67 7.04
CA SER A 283 -20.96 -24.38 6.49
C SER A 283 -21.32 -25.27 5.29
N PHE A 284 -20.34 -25.59 4.45
CA PHE A 284 -20.56 -26.45 3.29
C PHE A 284 -20.84 -27.93 3.64
N MET A 285 -20.61 -28.38 4.89
CA MET A 285 -20.97 -29.72 5.34
C MET A 285 -22.49 -29.88 5.55
N SER A 286 -23.19 -28.77 5.86
CA SER A 286 -24.64 -28.73 6.03
C SER A 286 -25.24 -27.67 5.09
N LEU A 287 -25.27 -28.01 3.81
CA LEU A 287 -25.82 -27.12 2.77
C LEU A 287 -27.28 -26.71 3.04
N PRO A 288 -28.20 -27.59 3.48
CA PRO A 288 -29.58 -27.18 3.73
C PRO A 288 -29.71 -26.03 4.74
N GLN A 289 -29.04 -26.13 5.90
CA GLN A 289 -29.04 -25.10 6.93
C GLN A 289 -28.36 -23.82 6.46
N SER A 290 -27.24 -23.94 5.73
CA SER A 290 -26.54 -22.78 5.19
C SER A 290 -27.40 -22.02 4.17
N PHE A 291 -28.16 -22.74 3.32
CA PHE A 291 -29.09 -22.11 2.39
C PHE A 291 -30.31 -21.50 3.07
N GLU A 292 -30.78 -22.06 4.18
CA GLU A 292 -31.83 -21.46 5.00
C GLU A 292 -31.35 -20.13 5.59
N TYR A 293 -30.15 -20.11 6.17
CA TYR A 293 -29.52 -18.88 6.66
C TYR A 293 -29.35 -17.84 5.55
N ILE A 294 -28.81 -18.22 4.39
CA ILE A 294 -28.67 -17.31 3.24
C ILE A 294 -30.03 -16.76 2.79
N THR A 295 -31.07 -17.59 2.77
CA THR A 295 -32.43 -17.16 2.40
C THR A 295 -33.00 -16.14 3.38
N GLN A 296 -32.66 -16.25 4.66
CA GLN A 296 -33.15 -15.35 5.70
C GLN A 296 -32.45 -13.98 5.70
N PHE A 297 -31.14 -13.97 5.39
CA PHE A 297 -30.29 -12.81 5.66
C PHE A 297 -29.69 -12.13 4.43
N TYR A 298 -29.72 -12.78 3.27
CA TYR A 298 -29.15 -12.26 2.03
C TYR A 298 -30.15 -12.33 0.87
N SER A 299 -29.85 -11.63 -0.23
CA SER A 299 -30.72 -11.63 -1.39
C SER A 299 -30.88 -13.00 -2.05
N ILE A 300 -32.02 -13.16 -2.74
CA ILE A 300 -32.29 -14.31 -3.61
C ILE A 300 -31.26 -14.41 -4.75
N GLU A 301 -30.71 -13.28 -5.21
CA GLU A 301 -29.65 -13.25 -6.23
C GLU A 301 -28.39 -13.95 -5.73
N LEU A 302 -27.95 -13.65 -4.49
CA LEU A 302 -26.80 -14.29 -3.88
C LEU A 302 -27.02 -15.80 -3.75
N LYS A 303 -28.19 -16.19 -3.24
CA LYS A 303 -28.59 -17.60 -3.15
C LYS A 303 -28.51 -18.31 -4.50
N ASN A 304 -29.01 -17.68 -5.57
CA ASN A 304 -29.02 -18.27 -6.91
C ASN A 304 -27.59 -18.46 -7.46
N VAL A 305 -26.71 -17.47 -7.27
CA VAL A 305 -25.31 -17.59 -7.69
C VAL A 305 -24.59 -18.70 -6.92
N VAL A 306 -24.74 -18.74 -5.59
CA VAL A 306 -24.16 -19.78 -4.75
C VAL A 306 -24.67 -21.17 -5.14
N PHE A 307 -25.98 -21.31 -5.37
CA PHE A 307 -26.57 -22.56 -5.83
C PHE A 307 -26.00 -23.00 -7.18
N TYR A 308 -25.84 -22.07 -8.12
CA TYR A 308 -25.21 -22.34 -9.41
C TYR A 308 -23.75 -22.79 -9.25
N LEU A 309 -22.97 -22.12 -8.41
CA LEU A 309 -21.57 -22.47 -8.11
C LEU A 309 -21.43 -23.86 -7.49
N LEU A 310 -22.35 -24.27 -6.63
CA LEU A 310 -22.33 -25.59 -5.96
C LEU A 310 -23.03 -26.71 -6.76
N SER A 311 -23.76 -26.36 -7.81
CA SER A 311 -24.41 -27.34 -8.68
C SER A 311 -23.41 -28.31 -9.31
N LYS A 312 -23.87 -29.52 -9.63
CA LYS A 312 -23.06 -30.57 -10.24
C LYS A 312 -22.29 -30.06 -11.46
N PRO A 313 -21.03 -30.49 -11.67
CA PRO A 313 -20.26 -30.15 -12.86
C PRO A 313 -21.05 -30.41 -14.14
N CYS A 314 -21.02 -29.45 -15.06
CA CYS A 314 -21.72 -29.55 -16.34
C CYS A 314 -20.95 -28.80 -17.42
N ALA A 315 -20.98 -29.30 -18.66
CA ALA A 315 -20.28 -28.68 -19.79
C ALA A 315 -20.74 -27.25 -20.09
N SER A 316 -22.00 -26.91 -19.78
CA SER A 316 -22.53 -25.54 -19.95
C SER A 316 -22.16 -24.60 -18.79
N LYS A 317 -21.61 -25.15 -17.69
CA LYS A 317 -21.21 -24.37 -16.53
C LYS A 317 -19.92 -23.62 -16.81
N SER A 318 -20.02 -22.30 -16.88
CA SER A 318 -18.92 -21.41 -17.27
C SER A 318 -18.90 -20.15 -16.43
N ILE A 319 -17.73 -19.54 -16.35
CA ILE A 319 -17.53 -18.27 -15.65
C ILE A 319 -18.35 -17.13 -16.26
N ASP A 320 -18.58 -17.14 -17.58
CA ASP A 320 -19.43 -16.15 -18.24
C ASP A 320 -20.88 -16.19 -17.76
N LYS A 321 -21.40 -17.38 -17.41
CA LYS A 321 -22.75 -17.48 -16.85
C LYS A 321 -22.80 -16.93 -15.43
N VAL A 322 -21.78 -17.19 -14.60
CA VAL A 322 -21.65 -16.59 -13.26
C VAL A 322 -21.63 -15.07 -13.37
N ILE A 323 -20.78 -14.51 -14.25
CA ILE A 323 -20.68 -13.07 -14.50
C ILE A 323 -22.03 -12.48 -14.94
N ARG A 324 -22.77 -13.15 -15.82
CA ARG A 324 -24.12 -12.71 -16.23
C ARG A 324 -25.12 -12.73 -15.07
N MET A 325 -25.01 -13.66 -14.13
CA MET A 325 -25.87 -13.69 -12.94
C MET A 325 -25.55 -12.57 -11.95
N MET A 326 -24.35 -11.98 -12.04
CA MET A 326 -23.85 -10.94 -11.13
C MET A 326 -23.80 -9.55 -11.77
N SER A 327 -24.32 -9.37 -12.99
CA SER A 327 -24.02 -8.20 -13.82
C SER A 327 -24.41 -6.86 -13.18
N SER A 328 -25.47 -6.83 -12.39
CA SER A 328 -25.93 -5.65 -11.64
C SER A 328 -24.92 -5.16 -10.60
N HIS A 329 -24.12 -6.08 -10.03
CA HIS A 329 -23.15 -5.78 -8.98
C HIS A 329 -21.77 -5.37 -9.52
N ILE A 330 -21.48 -5.70 -10.78
CA ILE A 330 -20.19 -5.37 -11.41
C ILE A 330 -20.02 -3.86 -11.54
N LEU A 331 -21.08 -3.13 -11.91
CA LEU A 331 -21.02 -1.67 -12.05
C LEU A 331 -20.72 -0.99 -10.71
N HIS A 332 -21.29 -1.49 -9.62
CA HIS A 332 -20.98 -0.98 -8.28
C HIS A 332 -19.48 -1.16 -7.93
N GLU A 333 -18.86 -2.28 -8.30
CA GLU A 333 -17.42 -2.49 -8.11
C GLU A 333 -16.57 -1.55 -8.98
N VAL A 334 -17.01 -1.29 -10.21
CA VAL A 334 -16.36 -0.32 -11.12
C VAL A 334 -16.42 1.09 -10.53
N ASP A 335 -17.60 1.55 -10.13
CA ASP A 335 -17.80 2.86 -9.51
C ASP A 335 -16.99 2.99 -8.22
N SER A 336 -17.01 1.95 -7.37
CA SER A 336 -16.20 1.91 -6.14
C SER A 336 -14.70 2.05 -6.42
N THR A 337 -14.21 1.44 -7.52
CA THR A 337 -12.82 1.55 -7.94
C THR A 337 -12.49 2.95 -8.48
N GLN A 338 -13.42 3.59 -9.20
CA GLN A 338 -13.27 4.96 -9.69
C GLN A 338 -13.24 5.97 -8.54
N TYR A 339 -14.18 5.88 -7.59
CA TYR A 339 -14.17 6.73 -6.39
C TYR A 339 -12.88 6.56 -5.58
N TYR A 340 -12.35 5.34 -5.50
CA TYR A 340 -11.06 5.10 -4.87
C TYR A 340 -9.90 5.75 -5.64
N ALA A 341 -9.92 5.70 -6.97
CA ALA A 341 -8.93 6.38 -7.81
C ALA A 341 -8.97 7.91 -7.61
N ASP A 342 -10.16 8.52 -7.66
CA ASP A 342 -10.34 9.97 -7.43
C ASP A 342 -9.84 10.38 -6.02
N THR A 343 -10.10 9.54 -5.02
CA THR A 343 -9.59 9.75 -3.66
C THR A 343 -8.07 9.69 -3.62
N LEU A 344 -7.45 8.74 -4.31
CA LEU A 344 -5.98 8.65 -4.39
C LEU A 344 -5.39 9.84 -5.14
N GLU A 345 -5.99 10.28 -6.24
CA GLU A 345 -5.53 11.44 -7.01
C GLU A 345 -5.65 12.73 -6.19
N SER A 346 -6.75 12.92 -5.45
CA SER A 346 -6.92 14.06 -4.55
C SER A 346 -5.83 14.11 -3.47
N ASN A 347 -5.54 12.97 -2.84
CA ASN A 347 -4.47 12.87 -1.84
C ASN A 347 -3.07 13.07 -2.47
N LEU A 348 -2.84 12.52 -3.66
CA LEU A 348 -1.59 12.70 -4.39
C LEU A 348 -1.36 14.17 -4.79
N SER A 349 -2.43 14.91 -5.10
CA SER A 349 -2.35 16.35 -5.37
C SER A 349 -1.83 17.12 -4.16
N LEU A 350 -2.25 16.77 -2.93
CA LEU A 350 -1.75 17.39 -1.70
C LEU A 350 -0.25 17.12 -1.53
N GLU A 351 0.19 15.87 -1.72
CA GLU A 351 1.61 15.52 -1.63
C GLU A 351 2.45 16.14 -2.74
N LEU A 352 1.89 16.31 -3.93
CA LEU A 352 2.55 17.02 -5.03
C LEU A 352 2.79 18.49 -4.67
N GLU A 353 1.79 19.19 -4.13
CA GLU A 353 1.95 20.55 -3.61
C GLU A 353 3.00 20.60 -2.51
N ASN A 354 2.89 19.75 -1.48
CA ASN A 354 3.86 19.68 -0.38
C ASN A 354 5.29 19.45 -0.89
N SER A 355 5.48 18.56 -1.88
CA SER A 355 6.80 18.32 -2.48
C SER A 355 7.39 19.57 -3.14
N ARG A 356 6.56 20.39 -3.79
CA ARG A 356 6.97 21.65 -4.42
C ARG A 356 7.37 22.66 -3.36
N LEU A 357 6.58 22.78 -2.30
CA LEU A 357 6.88 23.65 -1.17
C LEU A 357 8.17 23.25 -0.46
N VAL A 358 8.42 21.96 -0.23
CA VAL A 358 9.69 21.48 0.36
C VAL A 358 10.90 21.89 -0.49
N ARG A 359 10.81 21.78 -1.81
CA ARG A 359 11.90 22.24 -2.70
C ARG A 359 12.10 23.75 -2.64
N LEU A 360 11.02 24.52 -2.56
CA LEU A 360 11.08 25.98 -2.45
C LEU A 360 11.66 26.42 -1.10
N LEU A 361 11.24 25.79 0.00
CA LEU A 361 11.78 25.99 1.34
C LEU A 361 13.27 25.63 1.40
N SER A 362 13.66 24.55 0.72
CA SER A 362 15.08 24.18 0.61
C SER A 362 15.90 25.25 -0.10
N LYS A 363 15.40 25.82 -1.21
CA LYS A 363 16.05 26.95 -1.90
C LYS A 363 16.21 28.16 -0.97
N LEU A 364 15.15 28.52 -0.24
CA LEU A 364 15.22 29.58 0.76
C LEU A 364 16.27 29.26 1.84
N GLY A 365 16.30 28.02 2.33
CA GLY A 365 17.29 27.55 3.30
C GLY A 365 18.74 27.63 2.80
N PHE A 366 19.01 27.33 1.52
CA PHE A 366 20.34 27.47 0.93
C PHE A 366 20.79 28.94 0.78
N ILE A 367 19.85 29.87 0.61
CA ILE A 367 20.15 31.29 0.42
C ILE A 367 20.31 32.00 1.78
N ASN A 368 19.43 31.71 2.72
CA ASN A 368 19.31 32.42 3.98
C ASN A 368 20.48 32.12 4.93
N GLU A 369 20.93 33.15 5.66
CA GLU A 369 21.80 33.04 6.85
C GLU A 369 23.06 32.17 6.67
N ARG A 370 23.70 32.28 5.50
CA ARG A 370 24.96 31.57 5.24
C ARG A 370 26.09 32.06 6.17
N PRO A 371 26.79 31.15 6.86
CA PRO A 371 27.79 31.51 7.88
C PRO A 371 29.02 32.22 7.28
N GLU A 372 29.36 31.94 6.02
CA GLU A 372 30.45 32.60 5.29
C GLU A 372 30.28 34.13 5.21
N PHE A 373 29.05 34.61 5.39
CA PHE A 373 28.69 36.01 5.32
C PHE A 373 28.14 36.55 6.65
N SER A 374 28.31 35.82 7.76
CA SER A 374 27.85 36.29 9.08
C SER A 374 28.60 37.55 9.54
N GLU A 375 29.84 37.72 9.10
CA GLU A 375 30.67 38.91 9.35
C GLU A 375 30.54 39.97 8.24
N ASP A 376 29.79 39.70 7.18
CA ASP A 376 29.50 40.65 6.10
C ASP A 376 28.02 41.07 6.17
N PRO A 377 27.70 42.16 6.89
CA PRO A 377 26.35 42.69 6.95
C PRO A 377 25.79 43.01 5.56
N SER A 378 26.61 43.23 4.54
CA SER A 378 26.12 43.59 3.21
C SER A 378 25.48 42.41 2.45
N TRP A 379 25.77 41.16 2.83
CA TRP A 379 25.25 39.99 2.13
C TRP A 379 23.74 39.86 2.24
N SER A 380 23.17 40.06 3.43
CA SER A 380 21.72 40.01 3.65
C SER A 380 21.02 41.35 3.43
N GLU A 381 21.75 42.46 3.43
CA GLU A 381 21.18 43.82 3.37
C GLU A 381 21.24 44.46 1.97
N THR A 382 21.60 43.71 0.91
CA THR A 382 21.69 44.26 -0.45
C THR A 382 20.90 43.46 -1.51
N GLY A 383 20.26 44.18 -2.42
CA GLY A 383 19.63 43.66 -3.64
C GLY A 383 18.58 42.58 -3.42
N ASP A 384 18.59 41.54 -4.28
CA ASP A 384 17.67 40.41 -4.24
C ASP A 384 17.61 39.71 -2.87
N LYS A 385 18.75 39.62 -2.18
CA LYS A 385 18.87 38.89 -0.90
C LYS A 385 18.14 39.59 0.24
N TYR A 386 18.14 40.92 0.25
CA TYR A 386 17.36 41.70 1.21
C TYR A 386 15.86 41.49 0.99
N MET A 387 15.41 41.44 -0.26
CA MET A 387 14.01 41.16 -0.61
C MET A 387 13.59 39.76 -0.14
N ILE A 388 14.47 38.77 -0.33
CA ILE A 388 14.24 37.38 0.14
C ILE A 388 14.20 37.32 1.67
N LYS A 389 15.07 38.06 2.37
CA LYS A 389 15.07 38.17 3.83
C LYS A 389 13.73 38.72 4.33
N LEU A 390 13.26 39.85 3.78
CA LEU A 390 11.98 40.43 4.18
C LEU A 390 10.80 39.48 3.88
N PHE A 391 10.84 38.77 2.73
CA PHE A 391 9.81 37.79 2.40
C PHE A 391 9.78 36.61 3.38
N ARG A 392 10.94 36.13 3.83
CA ARG A 392 11.03 35.10 4.88
C ARG A 392 10.39 35.60 6.18
N GLU A 393 10.64 36.84 6.56
CA GLU A 393 10.03 37.42 7.77
C GLU A 393 8.51 37.54 7.64
N PHE A 394 8.02 37.99 6.48
CA PHE A 394 6.60 38.00 6.13
C PHE A 394 5.94 36.61 6.20
N LEU A 395 6.67 35.55 5.85
CA LEU A 395 6.17 34.17 5.91
C LEU A 395 6.13 33.61 7.34
N PHE A 396 7.26 33.68 8.05
CA PHE A 396 7.48 32.86 9.27
C PHE A 396 7.45 33.64 10.58
N HIS A 397 7.58 34.97 10.55
CA HIS A 397 7.61 35.81 11.75
C HIS A 397 6.33 36.64 11.87
N GLN A 398 5.19 35.99 11.69
CA GLN A 398 3.88 36.63 11.81
C GLN A 398 3.61 37.03 13.27
N VAL A 399 3.06 38.22 13.47
CA VAL A 399 2.60 38.72 14.77
C VAL A 399 1.14 39.19 14.63
N ASN A 400 0.35 39.02 15.68
CA ASN A 400 -1.00 39.57 15.71
C ASN A 400 -0.99 41.08 16.03
N GLU A 401 -2.17 41.69 16.09
CA GLU A 401 -2.36 43.13 16.40
C GLU A 401 -1.74 43.56 17.74
N VAL A 402 -1.49 42.61 18.66
CA VAL A 402 -0.93 42.85 19.99
C VAL A 402 0.57 42.52 20.04
N GLY A 403 1.18 42.13 18.92
CA GLY A 403 2.59 41.77 18.81
C GLY A 403 2.92 40.34 19.26
N VAL A 404 1.92 39.49 19.50
CA VAL A 404 2.14 38.09 19.88
C VAL A 404 2.47 37.25 18.64
N PRO A 405 3.52 36.41 18.65
CA PRO A 405 3.85 35.52 17.54
C PRO A 405 2.71 34.57 17.18
N VAL A 406 2.44 34.42 15.87
CA VAL A 406 1.40 33.56 15.32
C VAL A 406 2.03 32.49 14.43
N VAL A 407 1.59 31.24 14.60
CA VAL A 407 1.97 30.12 13.72
C VAL A 407 0.76 29.75 12.86
N ASP A 408 0.60 30.45 11.74
CA ASP A 408 -0.45 30.18 10.76
C ASP A 408 0.13 29.43 9.54
N MET A 409 -0.07 28.12 9.52
CA MET A 409 0.33 27.27 8.39
C MET A 409 -0.49 27.54 7.13
N GLY A 410 -1.74 27.99 7.25
CA GLY A 410 -2.57 28.36 6.10
C GLY A 410 -2.00 29.55 5.36
N HIS A 411 -1.52 30.57 6.09
CA HIS A 411 -0.78 31.71 5.52
C HIS A 411 0.48 31.24 4.79
N VAL A 412 1.33 30.46 5.46
CA VAL A 412 2.60 29.99 4.90
C VAL A 412 2.38 29.20 3.61
N ILE A 413 1.47 28.21 3.63
CA ILE A 413 1.19 27.35 2.48
C ILE A 413 0.59 28.17 1.33
N SER A 414 -0.37 29.06 1.62
CA SER A 414 -0.98 29.93 0.61
C SER A 414 0.06 30.83 -0.07
N CYS A 415 0.92 31.48 0.72
CA CYS A 415 1.96 32.37 0.21
C CYS A 415 3.03 31.61 -0.58
N LEU A 416 3.44 30.43 -0.13
CA LEU A 416 4.39 29.59 -0.87
C LEU A 416 3.79 29.05 -2.17
N ASN A 417 2.50 28.68 -2.19
CA ASN A 417 1.81 28.28 -3.42
C ASN A 417 1.73 29.44 -4.42
N LYS A 418 1.41 30.65 -3.96
CA LYS A 418 1.45 31.88 -4.79
C LYS A 418 2.85 32.19 -5.32
N LEU A 419 3.87 32.03 -4.47
CA LEU A 419 5.27 32.19 -4.85
C LEU A 419 5.69 31.16 -5.90
N ASP A 420 5.33 29.89 -5.71
CA ASP A 420 5.67 28.83 -6.65
C ASP A 420 4.91 28.96 -7.97
N ALA A 421 3.68 29.47 -7.97
CA ALA A 421 2.97 29.86 -9.18
C ALA A 421 3.59 31.09 -9.85
N GLY A 422 4.15 32.02 -9.08
CA GLY A 422 4.69 33.30 -9.57
C GLY A 422 3.58 34.26 -9.99
N VAL A 423 2.57 34.44 -9.14
CA VAL A 423 1.43 35.32 -9.41
C VAL A 423 1.81 36.81 -9.37
N ASP A 424 1.06 37.66 -10.07
CA ASP A 424 1.27 39.11 -10.10
C ASP A 424 0.67 39.85 -8.87
N GLU A 425 0.07 39.11 -7.92
CA GLU A 425 -0.41 39.66 -6.65
C GLU A 425 0.75 40.32 -5.88
N LYS A 426 0.54 41.56 -5.44
CA LYS A 426 1.54 42.35 -4.71
C LYS A 426 1.31 42.27 -3.21
N ILE A 427 2.39 42.07 -2.47
CA ILE A 427 2.41 42.08 -1.01
C ILE A 427 3.32 43.20 -0.49
N LEU A 428 3.03 43.66 0.72
CA LEU A 428 3.86 44.62 1.45
C LEU A 428 4.84 43.85 2.33
N LEU A 429 6.14 44.11 2.13
CA LEU A 429 7.24 43.57 2.91
C LEU A 429 7.83 44.70 3.75
N THR A 430 7.81 44.55 5.07
CA THR A 430 8.27 45.58 6.00
C THR A 430 9.47 45.07 6.80
N SER A 431 10.48 45.91 6.97
CA SER A 431 11.62 45.65 7.86
C SER A 431 11.18 45.72 9.32
N ARG A 432 11.89 45.01 10.22
CA ARG A 432 11.55 44.95 11.66
C ARG A 432 11.57 46.29 12.39
N ASP A 433 12.35 47.25 11.88
CA ASP A 433 12.46 48.59 12.42
C ASP A 433 11.37 49.54 11.88
N ASP A 434 10.45 49.01 11.05
CA ASP A 434 9.42 49.73 10.31
C ASP A 434 9.96 50.90 9.46
N GLN A 435 11.27 50.97 9.22
CA GLN A 435 11.89 52.05 8.45
C GLN A 435 11.78 51.81 6.95
N THR A 436 11.75 50.54 6.52
CA THR A 436 11.73 50.16 5.11
C THR A 436 10.48 49.36 4.78
N SER A 437 9.74 49.80 3.76
CA SER A 437 8.57 49.13 3.22
C SER A 437 8.74 48.94 1.71
N ILE A 438 8.62 47.70 1.23
CA ILE A 438 8.75 47.34 -0.19
C ILE A 438 7.47 46.66 -0.63
N ILE A 439 6.89 47.12 -1.74
CA ILE A 439 5.76 46.44 -2.38
C ILE A 439 6.29 45.64 -3.56
N MET A 440 6.03 44.33 -3.56
CA MET A 440 6.54 43.42 -4.59
C MET A 440 5.53 42.33 -4.91
N SER A 441 5.49 41.89 -6.17
CA SER A 441 4.71 40.73 -6.60
C SER A 441 5.40 39.41 -6.27
N TYR A 442 4.61 38.34 -6.07
CA TYR A 442 5.17 36.99 -5.91
C TYR A 442 6.05 36.57 -7.10
N LYS A 443 5.73 37.02 -8.30
CA LYS A 443 6.52 36.80 -9.52
C LYS A 443 7.93 37.40 -9.42
N GLU A 444 8.05 38.64 -8.94
CA GLU A 444 9.33 39.32 -8.74
C GLU A 444 10.13 38.62 -7.64
N ILE A 445 9.50 38.26 -6.51
CA ILE A 445 10.14 37.52 -5.41
C ILE A 445 10.69 36.18 -5.92
N LYS A 446 9.92 35.45 -6.75
CA LYS A 446 10.36 34.19 -7.36
C LYS A 446 11.59 34.39 -8.26
N ALA A 447 11.64 35.49 -9.02
CA ALA A 447 12.78 35.81 -9.86
C ALA A 447 14.04 36.05 -9.02
N SER A 448 13.93 36.85 -7.94
CA SER A 448 15.03 37.10 -7.00
C SER A 448 15.54 35.82 -6.32
N ILE A 449 14.64 34.91 -5.90
CA ILE A 449 15.01 33.60 -5.34
C ILE A 449 15.79 32.75 -6.34
N ASN A 450 15.34 32.67 -7.59
CA ASN A 450 16.03 31.86 -8.60
C ASN A 450 17.38 32.48 -9.00
N SER A 451 17.45 33.81 -9.09
CA SER A 451 18.70 34.55 -9.32
C SER A 451 19.73 34.23 -8.23
N ALA A 452 19.37 34.46 -6.96
CA ALA A 452 20.24 34.21 -5.81
C ALA A 452 20.64 32.73 -5.67
N PHE A 453 19.73 31.80 -5.93
CA PHE A 453 20.03 30.37 -5.90
C PHE A 453 21.04 29.97 -7.00
N ASN A 454 20.85 30.48 -8.23
CA ASN A 454 21.76 30.20 -9.35
C ASN A 454 23.15 30.79 -9.12
N ASP A 455 23.25 31.98 -8.50
CA ASP A 455 24.53 32.57 -8.12
C ASP A 455 25.31 31.68 -7.16
N ILE A 456 24.61 31.03 -6.21
CA ILE A 456 25.23 30.08 -5.28
C ILE A 456 25.64 28.80 -6.02
N TYR A 457 24.76 28.27 -6.88
CA TYR A 457 25.02 27.01 -7.59
C TYR A 457 26.18 27.11 -8.59
N ASN A 458 26.31 28.25 -9.26
CA ASN A 458 27.32 28.47 -10.31
C ASN A 458 28.65 28.99 -9.77
N LYS A 459 28.70 29.50 -8.53
CA LYS A 459 29.96 29.81 -7.84
C LYS A 459 30.66 28.50 -7.45
N LYS A 460 31.54 28.03 -8.33
CA LYS A 460 32.56 27.02 -8.01
C LYS A 460 33.71 27.65 -7.25
#